data_AF-A0A3B9MYD7-F1
#
_entry.id   AF-A0A3B9MYD7-F1
#
_cell.length_a   1.000
_cell.length_b   1.000
_cell.length_c   1.000
_cell.angle_alpha   90.00
_cell.angle_beta   90.00
_cell.angle_gamma   90.00
#
_symmetry.space_group_name_H-M   'P 1'
#
loop_
_entity.id
_entity.type
_entity.pdbx_description
1 polymer ?
#
loop_
_entity_poly.entity_id
_entity_poly.type
_entity_poly.pdbx_seq_one_letter_code
_entity_poly.pdbx_strand_id
1 'polypeptide(L)'
;MRIWKLGEQRDHDYKNVDLRGFRFNIELVANAFSKTVAQLRAAFDMSKIDVNIVLTSAKGKRLILMTGDLQTLAMETNFNDNSFDYVHPDSTQAIDLLTGAADKYQKILIPVELMLGQAINVRGGASIKLEVNFRQDCVVDAAVINTALATINVSEMTAIGVQWTTPITEVHLIPQNQTEFKLALGDNVTSITFINKDKDSVKTADQVIKDVRFVSDRFNAMKTYYDLLCDRVDSVHHDYDAGHMLRNQSFILFSGSEMDRAEMTINLEALNVNTGQNYVVVRKYNMYKKVVREGIRRTAKHESKLDEKLEAAS
;
A
#
# COMPACT_ATOMS: atom_id res chain seq x y z
N MET A 1 -8.74 6.78 16.53
CA MET A 1 -8.89 5.31 16.53
C MET A 1 -10.36 4.94 16.37
N ARG A 2 -10.67 4.10 15.38
CA ARG A 2 -12.03 3.62 15.08
C ARG A 2 -12.02 2.09 15.06
N ILE A 3 -13.02 1.46 15.67
CA ILE A 3 -13.18 0.00 15.71
C ILE A 3 -14.33 -0.37 14.76
N TRP A 4 -14.06 -1.21 13.77
CA TRP A 4 -15.05 -1.69 12.80
C TRP A 4 -15.18 -3.20 12.90
N LYS A 5 -16.40 -3.71 12.74
CA LYS A 5 -16.65 -5.14 12.61
C LYS A 5 -16.31 -5.59 11.18
N LEU A 6 -15.86 -6.83 11.04
CA LEU A 6 -15.63 -7.42 9.72
C LEU A 6 -16.96 -7.55 8.96
N GLY A 7 -16.93 -7.29 7.65
CA GLY A 7 -18.06 -7.50 6.74
C GLY A 7 -19.01 -6.29 6.56
N GLU A 8 -18.71 -5.13 7.15
CA GLU A 8 -19.57 -3.94 7.05
C GLU A 8 -18.89 -2.82 6.26
N GLN A 9 -19.54 -2.28 5.23
CA GLN A 9 -19.05 -1.06 4.58
C GLN A 9 -18.99 0.10 5.60
N ARG A 10 -17.84 0.77 5.68
CA ARG A 10 -17.62 1.89 6.59
C ARG A 10 -16.96 3.04 5.85
N ASP A 11 -17.30 4.25 6.27
CA ASP A 11 -16.56 5.44 5.86
C ASP A 11 -16.26 6.37 7.04
N HIS A 12 -15.25 7.21 6.85
CA HIS A 12 -14.92 8.24 7.82
C HIS A 12 -14.33 9.48 7.16
N ASP A 13 -14.84 10.65 7.55
CA ASP A 13 -14.32 11.95 7.15
C ASP A 13 -13.33 12.49 8.19
N TYR A 14 -12.13 12.78 7.73
CA TYR A 14 -11.07 13.44 8.47
C TYR A 14 -10.99 14.91 8.06
N LYS A 15 -11.09 15.83 9.03
CA LYS A 15 -11.06 17.29 8.82
C LYS A 15 -10.04 17.91 9.77
N ASN A 16 -9.42 19.01 9.36
CA ASN A 16 -8.45 19.77 10.16
C ASN A 16 -7.27 18.94 10.69
N VAL A 17 -6.76 18.01 9.88
CA VAL A 17 -5.68 17.08 10.24
C VAL A 17 -4.56 17.12 9.20
N ASP A 18 -3.36 16.74 9.62
CA ASP A 18 -2.21 16.49 8.74
C ASP A 18 -1.96 14.98 8.69
N LEU A 19 -2.13 14.38 7.52
CA LEU A 19 -2.13 12.92 7.32
C LEU A 19 -0.99 12.49 6.40
N ARG A 20 -0.35 11.36 6.69
CA ARG A 20 0.56 10.68 5.75
C ARG A 20 0.04 9.32 5.28
N GLY A 21 -1.01 8.80 5.91
CA GLY A 21 -1.50 7.45 5.65
C GLY A 21 -2.50 6.98 6.69
N PHE A 22 -2.81 5.69 6.63
CA PHE A 22 -3.70 5.00 7.56
C PHE A 22 -3.08 3.68 7.98
N ARG A 23 -3.25 3.33 9.25
CA ARG A 23 -2.90 2.03 9.80
C ARG A 23 -4.17 1.25 10.09
N PHE A 24 -4.22 0.01 9.63
CA PHE A 24 -5.25 -0.97 9.89
C PHE A 24 -4.65 -2.04 10.79
N ASN A 25 -5.25 -2.21 11.95
CA ASN A 25 -4.90 -3.23 12.92
C ASN A 25 -6.00 -4.28 12.87
N ILE A 26 -5.78 -5.35 12.11
CA ILE A 26 -6.78 -6.40 11.88
C ILE A 26 -6.61 -7.45 12.98
N GLU A 27 -7.58 -7.53 13.87
CA GLU A 27 -7.61 -8.49 14.97
C GLU A 27 -8.49 -9.68 14.58
N LEU A 28 -7.86 -10.85 14.45
CA LEU A 28 -8.55 -12.12 14.20
C LEU A 28 -8.60 -12.94 15.49
N VAL A 29 -9.77 -13.51 15.77
CA VAL A 29 -10.02 -14.33 16.96
C VAL A 29 -10.47 -15.70 16.51
N ALA A 30 -9.89 -16.76 17.07
CA ALA A 30 -10.28 -18.13 16.75
C ALA A 30 -11.70 -18.44 17.24
N ASN A 31 -12.45 -19.22 16.46
CA ASN A 31 -13.79 -19.70 16.82
C ASN A 31 -13.77 -20.95 17.72
N ALA A 32 -12.61 -21.59 17.84
CA ALA A 32 -12.38 -22.74 18.70
C ALA A 32 -10.98 -22.67 19.34
N PHE A 33 -10.78 -23.44 20.40
CA PHE A 33 -9.46 -23.62 21.02
C PHE A 33 -8.48 -24.29 20.06
N SER A 34 -7.19 -24.15 20.37
CA SER A 34 -6.08 -24.82 19.66
C SER A 34 -5.92 -24.48 18.16
N LYS A 35 -6.51 -23.38 17.66
CA LYS A 35 -6.23 -22.88 16.31
C LYS A 35 -4.86 -22.22 16.24
N THR A 36 -4.14 -22.41 15.14
CA THR A 36 -2.81 -21.82 14.92
C THR A 36 -2.89 -20.50 14.15
N VAL A 37 -1.84 -19.68 14.23
CA VAL A 37 -1.72 -18.43 13.44
C VAL A 37 -1.91 -18.71 11.94
N ALA A 38 -1.26 -19.76 11.42
CA ALA A 38 -1.38 -20.15 10.01
C ALA A 38 -2.83 -20.48 9.61
N GLN A 39 -3.59 -21.16 10.48
CA GLN A 39 -5.01 -21.44 10.23
C GLN A 39 -5.84 -20.15 10.20
N LEU A 40 -5.63 -19.24 11.15
CA LEU A 40 -6.31 -17.95 11.18
C LEU A 40 -5.99 -17.08 9.94
N ARG A 41 -4.73 -17.07 9.50
CA ARG A 41 -4.28 -16.36 8.29
C ARG A 41 -4.93 -16.93 7.02
N ALA A 42 -4.93 -18.24 6.85
CA ALA A 42 -5.55 -18.90 5.70
C ALA A 42 -7.08 -18.70 5.63
N ALA A 43 -7.72 -18.43 6.77
CA ALA A 43 -9.16 -18.19 6.85
C ALA A 43 -9.57 -16.74 6.56
N PHE A 44 -8.63 -15.84 6.27
CA PHE A 44 -8.89 -14.41 6.05
C PHE A 44 -8.17 -13.87 4.81
N ASP A 45 -8.91 -13.23 3.92
CA ASP A 45 -8.39 -12.69 2.66
C ASP A 45 -8.48 -11.16 2.63
N MET A 46 -7.32 -10.50 2.74
CA MET A 46 -7.20 -9.04 2.68
C MET A 46 -7.46 -8.48 1.26
N SER A 47 -7.35 -9.28 0.20
CA SER A 47 -7.66 -8.82 -1.17
C SER A 47 -9.15 -8.54 -1.37
N LYS A 48 -9.99 -8.98 -0.43
CA LYS A 48 -11.45 -8.78 -0.40
C LYS A 48 -11.87 -7.53 0.38
N ILE A 49 -10.92 -6.68 0.74
CA ILE A 49 -11.16 -5.39 1.40
C ILE A 49 -10.80 -4.30 0.41
N ASP A 50 -11.80 -3.64 -0.15
CA ASP A 50 -11.60 -2.50 -1.04
C ASP A 50 -11.39 -1.22 -0.22
N VAL A 51 -10.34 -0.47 -0.55
CA VAL A 51 -10.02 0.80 0.10
C VAL A 51 -10.05 1.92 -0.93
N ASN A 52 -10.73 3.01 -0.59
CA ASN A 52 -10.75 4.23 -1.37
C ASN A 52 -10.51 5.45 -0.47
N ILE A 53 -9.48 6.23 -0.80
CA ILE A 53 -9.09 7.43 -0.06
C ILE A 53 -9.33 8.63 -0.97
N VAL A 54 -10.27 9.50 -0.59
CA VAL A 54 -10.74 10.61 -1.42
C VAL A 54 -10.51 11.94 -0.71
N LEU A 55 -9.77 12.85 -1.35
CA LEU A 55 -9.68 14.24 -0.94
C LEU A 55 -10.85 15.02 -1.53
N THR A 56 -11.66 15.64 -0.67
CA THR A 56 -12.71 16.58 -1.05
C THR A 56 -12.29 17.99 -0.66
N SER A 57 -12.16 18.86 -1.66
CA SER A 57 -11.85 20.28 -1.42
C SER A 57 -13.03 21.01 -0.77
N ALA A 58 -12.77 22.19 -0.19
CA ALA A 58 -13.81 23.06 0.37
C ALA A 58 -14.91 23.46 -0.64
N LYS A 59 -14.65 23.36 -1.95
CA LYS A 59 -15.61 23.63 -3.02
C LYS A 59 -16.31 22.36 -3.54
N GLY A 60 -16.16 21.23 -2.85
CA GLY A 60 -16.77 19.95 -3.24
C GLY A 60 -16.05 19.18 -4.35
N LYS A 61 -14.97 19.71 -4.94
CA LYS A 61 -14.17 18.96 -5.92
C LYS A 61 -13.52 17.75 -5.26
N ARG A 62 -13.75 16.56 -5.81
CA ARG A 62 -13.22 15.26 -5.35
C ARG A 62 -11.98 14.89 -6.14
N LEU A 63 -11.00 14.29 -5.46
CA LEU A 63 -9.80 13.70 -6.03
C LEU A 63 -9.55 12.37 -5.31
N ILE A 64 -9.42 11.28 -6.07
CA ILE A 64 -9.03 9.98 -5.52
C ILE A 64 -7.52 10.02 -5.30
N LEU A 65 -7.10 9.84 -4.05
CA LEU A 65 -5.70 9.78 -3.67
C LEU A 65 -5.14 8.36 -3.76
N MET A 66 -5.97 7.35 -3.46
CA MET A 66 -5.58 5.95 -3.48
C MET A 66 -6.83 5.09 -3.59
N THR A 67 -6.81 4.10 -4.48
CA THR A 67 -7.92 3.13 -4.62
C THR A 67 -7.37 1.77 -5.01
N GLY A 68 -7.89 0.70 -4.41
CA GLY A 68 -7.47 -0.68 -4.67
C GLY A 68 -7.84 -1.61 -3.52
N ASP A 69 -7.48 -2.89 -3.64
CA ASP A 69 -7.62 -3.82 -2.52
C ASP A 69 -6.51 -3.59 -1.48
N LEU A 70 -6.86 -3.81 -0.20
CA LEU A 70 -6.00 -3.55 0.95
C LEU A 70 -4.67 -4.32 0.83
N GLN A 71 -4.71 -5.56 0.36
CA GLN A 71 -3.51 -6.38 0.22
C GLN A 71 -2.54 -5.82 -0.82
N THR A 72 -3.01 -5.50 -2.03
CA THR A 72 -2.14 -4.94 -3.08
C THR A 72 -1.52 -3.61 -2.66
N LEU A 73 -2.34 -2.71 -2.10
CA LEU A 73 -1.88 -1.40 -1.63
C LEU A 73 -0.86 -1.52 -0.49
N ALA A 74 -1.07 -2.48 0.42
CA ALA A 74 -0.17 -2.72 1.52
C ALA A 74 1.14 -3.40 1.08
N MET A 75 1.09 -4.38 0.18
CA MET A 75 2.29 -5.00 -0.39
C MET A 75 3.17 -3.96 -1.07
N GLU A 76 2.58 -3.01 -1.79
CA GLU A 76 3.34 -1.92 -2.40
C GLU A 76 3.90 -0.95 -1.36
N THR A 77 3.09 -0.52 -0.38
CA THR A 77 3.55 0.42 0.66
C THR A 77 4.71 -0.15 1.47
N ASN A 78 4.64 -1.43 1.80
CA ASN A 78 5.58 -2.09 2.70
C ASN A 78 6.67 -2.86 1.93
N PHE A 79 6.80 -2.67 0.60
CA PHE A 79 7.68 -3.48 -0.24
C PHE A 79 9.12 -3.56 0.28
N ASN A 80 9.68 -2.43 0.74
CA ASN A 80 11.05 -2.33 1.25
C ASN A 80 11.16 -2.51 2.78
N ASP A 81 10.06 -2.82 3.47
CA ASP A 81 10.00 -2.95 4.93
C ASP A 81 9.77 -4.42 5.31
N ASN A 82 10.24 -4.84 6.49
CA ASN A 82 9.97 -6.16 7.05
C ASN A 82 8.48 -6.38 7.34
N SER A 83 7.70 -5.29 7.43
CA SER A 83 6.26 -5.37 7.53
C SER A 83 5.57 -5.95 6.29
N PHE A 84 6.27 -6.07 5.15
CA PHE A 84 5.79 -6.84 3.99
C PHE A 84 5.36 -8.26 4.38
N ASP A 85 6.11 -8.87 5.30
CA ASP A 85 5.84 -10.24 5.73
C ASP A 85 4.47 -10.35 6.40
N TYR A 86 3.88 -9.30 7.00
CA TYR A 86 2.51 -9.38 7.54
C TYR A 86 1.43 -9.30 6.47
N VAL A 87 1.73 -8.74 5.31
CA VAL A 87 0.74 -8.40 4.27
C VAL A 87 0.77 -9.35 3.08
N HIS A 88 1.82 -10.15 2.95
CA HIS A 88 1.94 -11.18 1.94
C HIS A 88 0.78 -12.22 2.03
N PRO A 89 0.19 -12.65 0.89
CA PRO A 89 -0.95 -13.58 0.86
C PRO A 89 -0.68 -14.89 1.62
N ASP A 90 0.46 -15.52 1.39
CA ASP A 90 0.80 -16.80 2.02
C ASP A 90 1.51 -16.65 3.36
N SER A 91 1.52 -15.43 3.93
CA SER A 91 2.21 -15.22 5.19
C SER A 91 1.52 -15.90 6.36
N THR A 92 2.35 -16.54 7.17
CA THR A 92 2.02 -17.09 8.48
C THR A 92 2.40 -16.14 9.64
N GLN A 93 2.96 -14.96 9.33
CA GLN A 93 3.37 -13.96 10.31
C GLN A 93 2.16 -13.16 10.82
N ALA A 94 2.09 -13.03 12.14
CA ALA A 94 1.17 -12.14 12.83
C ALA A 94 1.71 -11.85 14.24
N ILE A 95 1.16 -10.84 14.90
CA ILE A 95 1.47 -10.57 16.31
C ILE A 95 0.49 -11.38 17.16
N ASP A 96 1.01 -12.31 17.97
CA ASP A 96 0.19 -13.03 18.94
C ASP A 96 -0.26 -12.09 20.05
N LEU A 97 -1.57 -11.90 20.18
CA LEU A 97 -2.19 -11.18 21.30
C LEU A 97 -2.60 -12.14 22.43
N LEU A 98 -2.98 -13.36 22.05
CA LEU A 98 -3.27 -14.46 22.96
C LEU A 98 -2.93 -15.77 22.27
N THR A 99 -1.99 -16.53 22.81
CA THR A 99 -1.59 -17.83 22.27
C THR A 99 -2.68 -18.88 22.53
N GLY A 100 -3.06 -19.62 21.50
CA GLY A 100 -4.02 -20.71 21.57
C GLY A 100 -3.48 -21.84 22.45
N ALA A 101 -4.35 -22.35 23.33
CA ALA A 101 -4.10 -23.52 24.15
C ALA A 101 -5.37 -24.38 24.20
N ALA A 102 -5.33 -25.53 24.87
CA ALA A 102 -6.49 -26.43 24.98
C ALA A 102 -7.74 -25.76 25.60
N ASP A 103 -7.54 -24.70 26.39
CA ASP A 103 -8.55 -23.93 27.11
C ASP A 103 -8.61 -22.44 26.70
N LYS A 104 -7.84 -22.03 25.68
CA LYS A 104 -7.73 -20.62 25.26
C LYS A 104 -7.87 -20.48 23.74
N TYR A 105 -8.65 -19.50 23.33
CA TYR A 105 -8.72 -19.09 21.93
C TYR A 105 -7.42 -18.41 21.52
N GLN A 106 -6.97 -18.66 20.29
CA GLN A 106 -5.90 -17.88 19.69
C GLN A 106 -6.46 -16.51 19.26
N LYS A 107 -5.73 -15.44 19.56
CA LYS A 107 -6.00 -14.09 19.06
C LYS A 107 -4.73 -13.51 18.44
N ILE A 108 -4.84 -13.01 17.22
CA ILE A 108 -3.72 -12.41 16.50
C ILE A 108 -4.04 -11.00 16.03
N LEU A 109 -3.01 -10.22 15.78
CA LEU A 109 -3.05 -8.91 15.17
C LEU A 109 -2.21 -8.91 13.89
N ILE A 110 -2.80 -8.43 12.80
CA ILE A 110 -2.12 -8.20 11.53
C ILE A 110 -2.04 -6.67 11.34
N PRO A 111 -0.87 -6.06 11.54
CA PRO A 111 -0.67 -4.64 11.26
C PRO A 111 -0.52 -4.42 9.76
N VAL A 112 -1.28 -3.47 9.23
CA VAL A 112 -1.23 -3.09 7.81
C VAL A 112 -1.13 -1.57 7.71
N GLU A 113 -0.15 -1.09 6.96
CA GLU A 113 0.03 0.35 6.73
C GLU A 113 -0.20 0.70 5.27
N LEU A 114 -0.95 1.77 5.04
CA LEU A 114 -1.13 2.40 3.73
C LEU A 114 -0.57 3.81 3.77
N MET A 115 0.51 4.04 3.03
CA MET A 115 1.24 5.31 3.02
C MET A 115 0.95 6.08 1.74
N LEU A 116 0.54 7.34 1.88
CA LEU A 116 0.32 8.26 0.76
C LEU A 116 1.64 8.82 0.20
N GLY A 117 2.78 8.55 0.86
CA GLY A 117 4.12 9.01 0.44
C GLY A 117 4.47 10.44 0.82
N GLN A 118 3.49 11.34 0.95
CA GLN A 118 3.69 12.71 1.43
C GLN A 118 2.65 13.12 2.47
N ALA A 119 2.97 14.17 3.24
CA ALA A 119 2.02 14.81 4.15
C ALA A 119 0.93 15.54 3.35
N ILE A 120 -0.33 15.27 3.67
CA ILE A 120 -1.49 16.01 3.16
C ILE A 120 -2.08 16.85 4.27
N ASN A 121 -2.14 18.17 4.04
CA ASN A 121 -2.65 19.12 5.01
C ASN A 121 -4.12 19.44 4.72
N VAL A 122 -5.03 18.89 5.51
CA VAL A 122 -6.48 19.08 5.35
C VAL A 122 -6.93 20.26 6.20
N ARG A 123 -7.33 21.38 5.59
CA ARG A 123 -7.81 22.60 6.28
C ARG A 123 -8.90 23.33 5.50
N GLY A 124 -9.56 24.28 6.15
CA GLY A 124 -10.40 25.30 5.49
C GLY A 124 -11.61 24.72 4.76
N GLY A 125 -12.27 23.72 5.35
CA GLY A 125 -13.45 23.06 4.79
C GLY A 125 -13.17 21.87 3.88
N ALA A 126 -11.90 21.57 3.58
CA ALA A 126 -11.53 20.31 2.95
C ALA A 126 -11.68 19.12 3.91
N SER A 127 -11.88 17.91 3.36
CA SER A 127 -11.85 16.64 4.10
C SER A 127 -11.11 15.57 3.31
N ILE A 128 -10.53 14.60 4.02
CA ILE A 128 -10.16 13.31 3.45
C ILE A 128 -11.18 12.29 3.93
N LYS A 129 -11.81 11.60 2.99
CA LYS A 129 -12.72 10.50 3.26
C LYS A 129 -12.00 9.17 3.04
N LEU A 130 -11.95 8.33 4.07
CA LEU A 130 -11.56 6.93 3.95
C LEU A 130 -12.83 6.10 3.81
N GLU A 131 -12.97 5.40 2.70
CA GLU A 131 -14.05 4.47 2.41
C GLU A 131 -13.47 3.06 2.37
N VAL A 132 -14.04 2.15 3.16
CA VAL A 132 -13.58 0.76 3.23
C VAL A 132 -14.78 -0.15 3.06
N ASN A 133 -14.70 -1.00 2.05
CA ASN A 133 -15.75 -1.95 1.71
C ASN A 133 -15.24 -3.37 1.89
N PHE A 134 -15.93 -4.12 2.76
CA PHE A 134 -15.62 -5.51 3.03
C PHE A 134 -16.51 -6.38 2.16
N ARG A 135 -15.90 -7.17 1.28
CA ARG A 135 -16.66 -8.17 0.53
C ARG A 135 -17.02 -9.32 1.47
N GLN A 136 -18.15 -9.96 1.18
CA GLN A 136 -18.73 -11.00 2.02
C GLN A 136 -17.79 -12.20 2.21
N ASP A 137 -16.88 -12.43 1.27
CA ASP A 137 -15.91 -13.52 1.24
C ASP A 137 -14.54 -13.17 1.84
N CYS A 138 -14.39 -12.03 2.54
CA CYS A 138 -13.13 -11.70 3.23
C CYS A 138 -12.79 -12.66 4.38
N VAL A 139 -13.79 -13.30 4.98
CA VAL A 139 -13.62 -14.43 5.88
C VAL A 139 -13.91 -15.69 5.08
N VAL A 140 -12.85 -16.40 4.69
CA VAL A 140 -12.91 -17.60 3.85
C VAL A 140 -13.44 -18.80 4.63
N ASP A 141 -13.12 -18.88 5.93
CA ASP A 141 -13.57 -19.96 6.81
C ASP A 141 -14.06 -19.44 8.18
N ALA A 142 -15.39 -19.33 8.32
CA ALA A 142 -16.05 -18.93 9.56
C ALA A 142 -16.00 -20.00 10.67
N ALA A 143 -15.64 -21.25 10.36
CA ALA A 143 -15.39 -22.26 11.39
C ALA A 143 -14.03 -22.03 12.08
N VAL A 144 -13.13 -21.26 11.47
CA VAL A 144 -11.84 -20.89 12.05
C VAL A 144 -11.91 -19.53 12.74
N ILE A 145 -12.58 -18.54 12.15
CA ILE A 145 -12.64 -17.16 12.66
C ILE A 145 -13.95 -16.89 13.38
N ASN A 146 -13.87 -16.41 14.63
CA ASN A 146 -14.99 -15.85 15.35
C ASN A 146 -15.28 -14.43 14.83
N THR A 147 -16.17 -14.32 13.85
CA THR A 147 -16.54 -13.05 13.21
C THR A 147 -17.21 -12.05 14.15
N ALA A 148 -17.80 -12.52 15.26
CA ALA A 148 -18.43 -11.64 16.25
C ALA A 148 -17.39 -10.89 17.11
N LEU A 149 -16.19 -11.45 17.27
CA LEU A 149 -15.10 -10.88 18.07
C LEU A 149 -13.95 -10.32 17.22
N ALA A 150 -13.84 -10.71 15.96
CA ALA A 150 -12.86 -10.18 15.03
C ALA A 150 -13.19 -8.72 14.65
N THR A 151 -12.18 -7.87 14.65
CA THR A 151 -12.35 -6.42 14.43
C THR A 151 -11.22 -5.85 13.59
N ILE A 152 -11.46 -4.70 12.97
CA ILE A 152 -10.41 -3.89 12.36
C ILE A 152 -10.40 -2.53 13.03
N ASN A 153 -9.24 -2.22 13.58
CA ASN A 153 -8.97 -0.93 14.20
C ASN A 153 -8.23 -0.04 13.21
N VAL A 154 -8.90 1.02 12.75
CA VAL A 154 -8.31 1.99 11.83
C VAL A 154 -7.88 3.24 12.58
N SER A 155 -6.64 3.65 12.35
CA SER A 155 -6.06 4.87 12.89
C SER A 155 -5.38 5.69 11.80
N GLU A 156 -5.56 7.00 11.88
CA GLU A 156 -4.81 7.96 11.10
C GLU A 156 -3.31 7.93 11.44
N MET A 157 -2.47 8.02 10.42
CA MET A 157 -1.04 8.26 10.60
C MET A 157 -0.79 9.75 10.45
N THR A 158 -0.53 10.44 11.56
CA THR A 158 -0.30 11.88 11.56
C THR A 158 1.04 12.22 10.89
N ALA A 159 1.04 13.29 10.12
CA ALA A 159 2.24 13.82 9.49
C ALA A 159 2.65 15.16 10.13
N ILE A 160 3.95 15.38 10.23
CA ILE A 160 4.52 16.70 10.49
C ILE A 160 5.24 17.11 9.22
N GLY A 161 4.93 18.29 8.69
CA GLY A 161 5.61 18.79 7.51
C GLY A 161 4.76 19.69 6.63
N VAL A 162 5.37 20.03 5.50
CA VAL A 162 4.84 20.94 4.50
C VAL A 162 4.39 20.13 3.31
N GLN A 163 3.15 20.34 2.85
CA GLN A 163 2.65 19.72 1.64
C GLN A 163 3.09 20.52 0.41
N TRP A 164 3.81 19.87 -0.51
CA TRP A 164 4.23 20.45 -1.80
C TRP A 164 3.38 19.96 -2.97
N THR A 165 3.02 18.67 -2.95
CA THR A 165 2.23 18.03 -4.00
C THR A 165 1.04 17.28 -3.39
N THR A 166 0.14 16.79 -4.24
CA THR A 166 -0.96 15.92 -3.81
C THR A 166 -0.72 14.52 -4.39
N PRO A 167 -0.34 13.53 -3.57
CA PRO A 167 0.00 12.20 -4.06
C PRO A 167 -1.23 11.45 -4.56
N ILE A 168 -1.01 10.61 -5.56
CA ILE A 168 -2.00 9.74 -6.19
C ILE A 168 -1.37 8.35 -6.38
N THR A 169 -2.07 7.33 -5.91
CA THR A 169 -1.74 5.92 -6.14
C THR A 169 -2.82 5.29 -7.01
N GLU A 170 -2.41 4.75 -8.15
CA GLU A 170 -3.28 4.03 -9.06
C GLU A 170 -2.88 2.55 -9.08
N VAL A 171 -3.88 1.67 -9.07
CA VAL A 171 -3.69 0.22 -9.15
C VAL A 171 -4.31 -0.27 -10.45
N HIS A 172 -3.54 -0.99 -11.25
CA HIS A 172 -3.95 -1.54 -12.53
C HIS A 172 -3.81 -3.07 -12.48
N LEU A 173 -4.91 -3.78 -12.73
CA LEU A 173 -4.89 -5.24 -12.85
C LEU A 173 -4.42 -5.64 -14.25
N ILE A 174 -3.48 -6.58 -14.33
CA ILE A 174 -3.10 -7.22 -15.59
C ILE A 174 -4.05 -8.40 -15.84
N PRO A 175 -4.79 -8.42 -16.97
CA PRO A 175 -5.66 -9.54 -17.32
C PRO A 175 -4.88 -10.85 -17.53
N GLN A 176 -5.58 -11.98 -17.35
CA GLN A 176 -5.02 -13.32 -17.59
C GLN A 176 -4.51 -13.49 -19.02
N ASN A 177 -3.47 -14.31 -19.21
CA ASN A 177 -2.92 -14.68 -20.52
C ASN A 177 -2.44 -13.48 -21.36
N GLN A 178 -2.18 -12.34 -20.73
CA GLN A 178 -1.58 -11.19 -21.40
C GLN A 178 -0.14 -11.49 -21.79
N THR A 179 0.21 -11.19 -23.04
CA THR A 179 1.60 -11.21 -23.52
C THR A 179 2.26 -9.84 -23.42
N GLU A 180 1.49 -8.77 -23.42
CA GLU A 180 1.97 -7.39 -23.40
C GLU A 180 0.99 -6.49 -22.63
N PHE A 181 1.48 -5.78 -21.63
CA PHE A 181 0.68 -4.83 -20.85
C PHE A 181 1.25 -3.41 -21.00
N LYS A 182 0.45 -2.50 -21.54
CA LYS A 182 0.83 -1.12 -21.85
C LYS A 182 0.04 -0.12 -21.04
N LEU A 183 0.72 0.87 -20.47
CA LEU A 183 0.11 1.98 -19.75
C LEU A 183 0.73 3.32 -20.18
N ALA A 184 -0.14 4.27 -20.52
CA ALA A 184 0.23 5.68 -20.57
C ALA A 184 0.07 6.26 -19.17
N LEU A 185 1.20 6.54 -18.50
CA LEU A 185 1.24 6.92 -17.09
C LEU A 185 1.09 8.44 -16.91
N GLY A 186 1.50 9.22 -17.91
CA GLY A 186 1.40 10.67 -17.94
C GLY A 186 2.54 11.35 -17.17
N ASP A 187 2.23 12.45 -16.49
CA ASP A 187 3.23 13.31 -15.86
C ASP A 187 3.44 13.01 -14.37
N ASN A 188 4.58 13.46 -13.82
CA ASN A 188 4.92 13.40 -12.39
C ASN A 188 4.91 11.98 -11.79
N VAL A 189 5.31 10.96 -12.56
CA VAL A 189 5.40 9.59 -12.06
C VAL A 189 6.66 9.44 -11.19
N THR A 190 6.51 8.92 -9.98
CA THR A 190 7.59 8.82 -8.99
C THR A 190 8.00 7.39 -8.70
N SER A 191 7.06 6.45 -8.78
CA SER A 191 7.35 5.04 -8.58
C SER A 191 6.34 4.16 -9.31
N ILE A 192 6.80 3.00 -9.75
CA ILE A 192 6.00 1.96 -10.40
C ILE A 192 6.45 0.63 -9.81
N THR A 193 5.52 -0.11 -9.22
CA THR A 193 5.76 -1.41 -8.60
C THR A 193 4.86 -2.46 -9.24
N PHE A 194 5.46 -3.57 -9.65
CA PHE A 194 4.75 -4.77 -10.04
C PHE A 194 4.54 -5.66 -8.82
N ILE A 195 3.29 -6.04 -8.56
CA ILE A 195 2.90 -6.93 -7.48
C ILE A 195 2.36 -8.22 -8.08
N ASN A 196 2.99 -9.34 -7.73
CA ASN A 196 2.56 -10.69 -8.04
C ASN A 196 2.21 -11.44 -6.75
N LYS A 197 1.02 -12.02 -6.71
CA LYS A 197 0.46 -12.65 -5.50
C LYS A 197 0.51 -14.18 -5.49
N ASP A 198 0.93 -14.83 -6.58
CA ASP A 198 0.81 -16.29 -6.75
C ASP A 198 2.12 -17.03 -7.05
N LYS A 199 3.17 -16.37 -7.54
CA LYS A 199 4.47 -17.00 -7.80
C LYS A 199 5.38 -16.85 -6.58
N ASP A 200 5.33 -17.87 -5.72
CA ASP A 200 6.01 -17.98 -4.43
C ASP A 200 7.55 -17.87 -4.44
N SER A 201 8.18 -17.91 -5.63
CA SER A 201 9.64 -17.94 -5.74
C SER A 201 10.16 -17.32 -7.03
N VAL A 202 11.17 -16.45 -6.90
CA VAL A 202 11.96 -15.94 -8.04
C VAL A 202 12.95 -16.95 -8.60
N LYS A 203 13.27 -18.02 -7.86
CA LYS A 203 14.28 -19.03 -8.22
C LYS A 203 13.69 -20.24 -8.93
N THR A 204 12.49 -20.64 -8.53
CA THR A 204 11.92 -21.95 -8.89
C THR A 204 10.58 -21.85 -9.60
N ALA A 205 9.85 -20.74 -9.45
CA ALA A 205 8.59 -20.56 -10.16
C ALA A 205 8.83 -20.03 -11.57
N ASP A 206 7.95 -20.38 -12.50
CA ASP A 206 8.03 -19.89 -13.88
C ASP A 206 7.89 -18.36 -13.93
N GLN A 207 8.75 -17.72 -14.73
CA GLN A 207 8.81 -16.26 -14.84
C GLN A 207 7.50 -15.66 -15.37
N VAL A 208 7.05 -14.56 -14.77
CA VAL A 208 5.87 -13.81 -15.24
C VAL A 208 6.26 -12.68 -16.19
N ILE A 209 7.33 -11.95 -15.86
CA ILE A 209 7.85 -10.83 -16.66
C ILE A 209 9.03 -11.30 -17.49
N LYS A 210 9.06 -10.92 -18.78
CA LYS A 210 10.23 -11.09 -19.65
C LYS A 210 11.12 -9.85 -19.58
N ASP A 211 10.51 -8.70 -19.83
CA ASP A 211 11.16 -7.40 -19.78
C ASP A 211 10.14 -6.27 -19.59
N VAL A 212 10.64 -5.13 -19.16
CA VAL A 212 9.89 -3.90 -18.97
C VAL A 212 10.60 -2.77 -19.68
N ARG A 213 9.83 -1.98 -20.42
CA ARG A 213 10.32 -0.78 -21.12
C ARG A 213 9.62 0.46 -20.59
N PHE A 214 10.42 1.48 -20.32
CA PHE A 214 10.00 2.82 -19.93
C PHE A 214 10.39 3.82 -21.01
N VAL A 215 9.48 4.71 -21.35
CA VAL A 215 9.73 5.85 -22.22
C VAL A 215 9.15 7.09 -21.56
N SER A 216 9.93 8.16 -21.48
CA SER A 216 9.53 9.47 -20.96
C SER A 216 10.32 10.56 -21.69
N ASP A 217 10.11 11.82 -21.32
CA ASP A 217 10.85 12.96 -21.90
C ASP A 217 12.36 12.92 -21.63
N ARG A 218 12.78 12.44 -20.45
CA ARG A 218 14.18 12.46 -19.97
C ARG A 218 14.77 11.08 -19.73
N PHE A 219 13.95 10.05 -19.75
CA PHE A 219 14.35 8.69 -19.38
C PHE A 219 13.78 7.67 -20.36
N ASN A 220 14.65 6.82 -20.89
CA ASN A 220 14.28 5.66 -21.70
C ASN A 220 15.15 4.49 -21.23
N ALA A 221 14.50 3.43 -20.77
CA ALA A 221 15.18 2.27 -20.24
C ALA A 221 14.43 1.00 -20.58
N MET A 222 15.17 -0.09 -20.69
CA MET A 222 14.64 -1.44 -20.79
C MET A 222 15.31 -2.26 -19.69
N LYS A 223 14.51 -2.97 -18.91
CA LYS A 223 14.95 -3.89 -17.86
C LYS A 223 14.48 -5.28 -18.20
N THR A 224 15.41 -6.21 -18.38
CA THR A 224 15.09 -7.63 -18.49
C THR A 224 14.70 -8.20 -17.12
N TYR A 225 14.13 -9.41 -17.09
CA TYR A 225 13.87 -10.10 -15.83
C TYR A 225 15.11 -10.20 -14.91
N TYR A 226 16.30 -10.43 -15.49
CA TYR A 226 17.55 -10.47 -14.74
C TYR A 226 17.93 -9.11 -14.15
N ASP A 227 17.73 -8.01 -14.90
CA ASP A 227 17.96 -6.66 -14.37
C ASP A 227 17.02 -6.37 -13.19
N LEU A 228 15.75 -6.80 -13.28
CA LEU A 228 14.79 -6.67 -12.18
C LEU A 228 15.19 -7.46 -10.93
N LEU A 229 15.80 -8.65 -11.10
CA LEU A 229 16.33 -9.42 -9.99
C LEU A 229 17.53 -8.72 -9.33
N CYS A 230 18.44 -8.15 -10.12
CA CYS A 230 19.58 -7.38 -9.60
C CYS A 230 19.09 -6.15 -8.82
N ASP A 231 18.20 -5.34 -9.42
CA ASP A 231 17.64 -4.15 -8.77
C ASP A 231 16.93 -4.48 -7.45
N ARG A 232 16.26 -5.64 -7.37
CA ARG A 232 15.61 -6.11 -6.14
C ARG A 232 16.63 -6.42 -5.05
N VAL A 233 17.79 -6.98 -5.39
CA VAL A 233 18.86 -7.23 -4.41
C VAL A 233 19.47 -5.91 -3.94
N ASP A 234 19.66 -4.95 -4.84
CA ASP A 234 20.28 -3.66 -4.52
C ASP A 234 19.36 -2.72 -3.72
N SER A 235 18.06 -2.71 -4.03
CA SER A 235 17.09 -1.81 -3.38
C SER A 235 16.85 -2.12 -1.91
N VAL A 236 17.12 -3.36 -1.47
CA VAL A 236 16.90 -3.77 -0.08
C VAL A 236 18.23 -3.88 0.66
N HIS A 237 18.85 -2.73 0.91
CA HIS A 237 20.11 -2.56 1.66
C HIS A 237 20.03 -2.92 3.17
N HIS A 238 19.09 -3.75 3.60
CA HIS A 238 18.96 -4.20 4.99
C HIS A 238 18.94 -5.72 5.03
N ASP A 239 20.07 -6.27 5.49
CA ASP A 239 20.35 -7.66 5.85
C ASP A 239 19.89 -8.75 4.86
N TYR A 240 20.74 -9.74 4.62
CA TYR A 240 20.44 -10.93 3.81
C TYR A 240 19.38 -11.84 4.48
N ASP A 241 18.31 -11.27 5.01
CA ASP A 241 17.24 -12.02 5.64
C ASP A 241 16.42 -12.76 4.58
N ALA A 242 16.03 -13.98 4.96
CA ALA A 242 15.20 -14.87 4.15
C ALA A 242 13.89 -14.21 3.67
N GLY A 243 13.44 -13.14 4.31
CA GLY A 243 12.28 -12.35 3.93
C GLY A 243 12.34 -11.76 2.51
N HIS A 244 13.54 -11.45 1.97
CA HIS A 244 13.66 -10.93 0.60
C HIS A 244 13.20 -11.93 -0.45
N MET A 245 13.31 -13.23 -0.16
CA MET A 245 12.80 -14.28 -1.04
C MET A 245 11.27 -14.42 -0.99
N LEU A 246 10.62 -13.94 0.07
CA LEU A 246 9.17 -14.07 0.31
C LEU A 246 8.31 -13.04 -0.44
N ARG A 247 8.92 -12.16 -1.26
CA ARG A 247 8.19 -11.11 -2.00
C ARG A 247 7.64 -11.57 -3.34
N ASN A 248 7.41 -12.87 -3.50
CA ASN A 248 7.00 -13.52 -4.75
C ASN A 248 7.83 -13.04 -5.95
N GLN A 249 7.30 -13.11 -7.17
CA GLN A 249 7.83 -12.39 -8.33
C GLN A 249 7.34 -10.94 -8.40
N SER A 250 7.40 -10.20 -7.27
CA SER A 250 7.11 -8.76 -7.24
C SER A 250 8.39 -7.93 -7.37
N PHE A 251 8.30 -6.76 -8.01
CA PHE A 251 9.45 -5.92 -8.37
C PHE A 251 9.11 -4.43 -8.32
N ILE A 252 10.02 -3.61 -7.78
CA ILE A 252 10.00 -2.17 -8.05
C ILE A 252 10.56 -1.98 -9.47
N LEU A 253 9.69 -1.62 -10.40
CA LEU A 253 10.09 -1.44 -11.81
C LEU A 253 10.78 -0.09 -12.01
N PHE A 254 10.29 0.93 -11.30
CA PHE A 254 10.85 2.28 -11.28
C PHE A 254 10.70 2.92 -9.89
N SER A 255 11.73 3.60 -9.41
CA SER A 255 11.70 4.47 -8.24
C SER A 255 12.80 5.51 -8.38
N GLY A 256 12.48 6.79 -8.28
CA GLY A 256 13.48 7.84 -8.40
C GLY A 256 12.89 9.22 -8.64
N SER A 257 13.65 10.06 -9.34
CA SER A 257 13.21 11.38 -9.81
C SER A 257 11.95 11.26 -10.67
N GLU A 258 11.14 12.32 -10.71
CA GLU A 258 9.91 12.30 -11.50
C GLU A 258 10.16 11.99 -12.99
N MET A 259 9.22 11.27 -13.61
CA MET A 259 9.12 11.13 -15.07
C MET A 259 7.89 11.85 -15.59
N ASP A 260 8.08 12.61 -16.68
CA ASP A 260 7.01 13.29 -17.39
C ASP A 260 6.72 12.62 -18.74
N ARG A 261 5.45 12.64 -19.17
CA ARG A 261 4.95 11.94 -20.37
C ARG A 261 5.39 10.47 -20.40
N ALA A 262 5.34 9.83 -19.23
CA ALA A 262 5.80 8.48 -19.05
C ALA A 262 4.83 7.46 -19.68
N GLU A 263 5.41 6.49 -20.37
CA GLU A 263 4.78 5.30 -20.90
C GLU A 263 5.55 4.07 -20.41
N MET A 264 4.83 3.00 -20.12
CA MET A 264 5.41 1.73 -19.73
C MET A 264 4.82 0.59 -20.56
N THR A 265 5.69 -0.33 -20.99
CA THR A 265 5.30 -1.61 -21.58
C THR A 265 5.94 -2.74 -20.78
N ILE A 266 5.15 -3.74 -20.38
CA ILE A 266 5.63 -4.98 -19.75
C ILE A 266 5.37 -6.12 -20.72
N ASN A 267 6.43 -6.82 -21.13
CA ASN A 267 6.32 -8.06 -21.88
C ASN A 267 6.23 -9.22 -20.88
N LEU A 268 5.22 -10.07 -21.07
CA LEU A 268 4.81 -11.09 -20.11
C LEU A 268 4.90 -12.49 -20.72
N GLU A 269 5.05 -13.49 -19.86
CA GLU A 269 4.84 -14.90 -20.23
C GLU A 269 3.38 -15.27 -19.96
N ALA A 270 2.56 -15.27 -21.01
CA ALA A 270 1.11 -15.37 -20.90
C ALA A 270 0.62 -16.55 -20.06
N LEU A 271 1.26 -17.72 -20.21
CA LEU A 271 0.90 -18.93 -19.46
C LEU A 271 1.09 -18.79 -17.94
N ASN A 272 1.91 -17.81 -17.51
CA ASN A 272 2.20 -17.54 -16.11
C ASN A 272 1.42 -16.34 -15.55
N VAL A 273 0.63 -15.65 -16.38
CA VAL A 273 -0.21 -14.53 -15.95
C VAL A 273 -1.59 -15.03 -15.55
N ASN A 274 -1.75 -15.35 -14.27
CA ASN A 274 -3.03 -15.80 -13.71
C ASN A 274 -3.99 -14.63 -13.41
N THR A 275 -5.29 -14.93 -13.45
CA THR A 275 -6.38 -13.98 -13.17
C THR A 275 -6.30 -13.44 -11.75
N GLY A 276 -6.29 -12.12 -11.60
CA GLY A 276 -6.36 -11.49 -10.28
C GLY A 276 -5.08 -11.58 -9.45
N GLN A 277 -3.95 -11.97 -10.06
CA GLN A 277 -2.69 -12.18 -9.33
C GLN A 277 -1.62 -11.13 -9.65
N ASN A 278 -1.79 -10.36 -10.73
CA ASN A 278 -0.76 -9.52 -11.32
C ASN A 278 -1.23 -8.08 -11.39
N TYR A 279 -0.53 -7.19 -10.70
CA TYR A 279 -0.91 -5.78 -10.58
C TYR A 279 0.27 -4.86 -10.86
N VAL A 280 -0.03 -3.70 -11.44
CA VAL A 280 0.90 -2.57 -11.52
C VAL A 280 0.35 -1.46 -10.63
N VAL A 281 1.13 -1.07 -9.64
CA VAL A 281 0.83 0.05 -8.75
C VAL A 281 1.71 1.23 -9.15
N VAL A 282 1.08 2.37 -9.42
CA VAL A 282 1.75 3.58 -9.90
C VAL A 282 1.57 4.69 -8.87
N ARG A 283 2.67 5.26 -8.39
CA ARG A 283 2.66 6.47 -7.57
C ARG A 283 3.04 7.68 -8.41
N LYS A 284 2.15 8.67 -8.43
CA LYS A 284 2.36 9.98 -9.05
C LYS A 284 1.84 11.08 -8.15
N TYR A 285 1.97 12.33 -8.58
CA TYR A 285 1.38 13.44 -7.86
C TYR A 285 0.81 14.50 -8.77
N ASN A 286 -0.15 15.25 -8.24
CA ASN A 286 -0.60 16.50 -8.84
C ASN A 286 0.03 17.69 -8.12
N MET A 287 0.52 18.64 -8.91
CA MET A 287 1.00 19.92 -8.41
C MET A 287 -0.04 21.00 -8.67
N TYR A 288 -0.44 21.72 -7.62
CA TYR A 288 -1.35 22.86 -7.73
C TYR A 288 -0.69 24.09 -7.17
N LYS A 289 -0.74 25.21 -7.90
CA LYS A 289 -0.19 26.51 -7.48
C LYS A 289 -0.63 26.92 -6.07
N LYS A 290 -1.87 26.60 -5.69
CA LYS A 290 -2.40 26.87 -4.35
C LYS A 290 -1.69 26.05 -3.27
N VAL A 291 -1.45 24.76 -3.52
CA VAL A 291 -0.77 23.85 -2.57
C VAL A 291 0.66 24.32 -2.38
N VAL A 292 1.40 24.59 -3.46
CA VAL A 292 2.77 25.09 -3.40
C VAL A 292 2.88 26.41 -2.63
N ARG A 293 1.99 27.38 -2.89
CA ARG A 293 1.97 28.67 -2.17
C ARG A 293 1.71 28.50 -0.67
N GLU A 294 0.81 27.60 -0.31
CA GLU A 294 0.56 27.30 1.10
C GLU A 294 1.76 26.60 1.73
N GLY A 295 2.46 25.75 0.96
CA GLY A 295 3.71 25.14 1.35
C GLY A 295 4.77 26.18 1.74
N ILE A 296 5.05 27.12 0.83
CA ILE A 296 5.99 28.23 1.06
C ILE A 296 5.63 29.02 2.34
N ARG A 297 4.36 29.36 2.52
CA ARG A 297 3.89 30.10 3.72
C ARG A 297 4.11 29.31 5.02
N ARG A 298 3.88 28.00 5.00
CA ARG A 298 4.11 27.14 6.16
C ARG A 298 5.59 27.01 6.49
N THR A 299 6.45 26.87 5.48
CA THR A 299 7.90 26.84 5.66
C THR A 299 8.38 28.12 6.34
N ALA A 300 8.03 29.29 5.78
CA ALA A 300 8.43 30.58 6.36
C ALA A 300 7.93 30.76 7.81
N LYS A 301 6.73 30.25 8.13
CA LYS A 301 6.19 30.25 9.50
C LYS A 301 6.96 29.31 10.43
N HIS A 302 7.42 28.16 9.94
CA HIS A 302 8.22 27.23 10.74
C HIS A 302 9.62 27.79 11.01
N GLU A 303 10.25 28.41 10.01
CA GLU A 303 11.55 29.10 10.14
C GLU A 303 11.47 30.22 11.17
N SER A 304 10.52 31.15 11.04
CA SER A 304 10.35 32.25 12.00
C SER A 304 10.12 31.74 13.44
N LYS A 305 9.38 30.65 13.63
CA LYS A 305 9.19 30.04 14.96
C LYS A 305 10.44 29.35 15.50
N LEU A 306 11.30 28.85 14.62
CA LEU A 306 12.57 28.24 15.01
C LEU A 306 13.51 29.35 15.50
N ASP A 307 13.59 30.45 14.76
CA ASP A 307 14.40 31.61 15.13
C ASP A 307 13.97 32.18 16.49
N GLU A 308 12.67 32.39 16.72
CA GLU A 308 12.12 32.82 18.02
C GLU A 308 12.54 31.89 19.18
N LYS A 309 12.57 30.57 18.93
CA LYS A 309 12.99 29.60 19.96
C LYS A 309 14.49 29.61 20.21
N LEU A 310 15.29 29.86 19.18
CA LEU A 310 16.74 29.97 19.30
C LEU A 310 17.12 31.24 20.07
N GLU A 311 16.47 32.37 19.77
CA GLU A 311 16.65 33.63 20.51
C GLU A 311 16.23 33.51 21.98
N ALA A 312 15.11 32.81 22.27
CA ALA A 312 14.69 32.59 23.65
C ALA A 312 15.60 31.64 24.44
N ALA A 313 16.44 30.85 23.76
CA ALA A 313 17.37 29.91 24.36
C ALA A 313 18.79 30.49 24.57
N SER A 314 19.09 31.66 23.97
CA SER A 314 20.34 32.41 24.16
C SER A 314 20.25 33.41 25.29
#